data_AF-A0A218ZTU6-F1
#
_entry.id   AF-A0A218ZTU6-F1
#
_cell.length_a   1.000
_cell.length_b   1.000
_cell.length_c   1.000
_cell.angle_alpha   90.00
_cell.angle_beta   90.00
_cell.angle_gamma   90.00
#
_symmetry.space_group_name_H-M   'P 1'
#
loop_
_entity.id
_entity.type
_entity.pdbx_description
1 polymer ?
#
loop_
_entity_poly.entity_id
_entity_poly.type
_entity_poly.pdbx_seq_one_letter_code
_entity_poly.pdbx_strand_id
1 'polypeptide(L)'
;MKNELENDKAYLGDDDSLRGYFFVSFLSLYLYYSIFTLIRAADLTCKLSVKDVLLKFSKLYRIVRGNRETLSEIPSSVEKIDKNLRTNIFPQNSRS
;
A
#
# COMPACT_ATOMS: atom_id res chain seq x y z
N MET A 1 -4.93 33.82 25.11
CA MET A 1 -3.95 33.41 24.08
C MET A 1 -2.93 32.39 24.57
N LYS A 2 -2.28 32.52 25.75
CA LYS A 2 -1.40 31.43 26.28
C LYS A 2 -2.15 30.12 26.54
N ASN A 3 -3.38 30.21 27.04
CA ASN A 3 -4.15 29.05 27.47
C ASN A 3 -4.74 28.22 26.30
N GLU A 4 -4.88 28.78 25.10
CA GLU A 4 -5.40 28.03 23.94
C GLU A 4 -4.30 27.15 23.32
N LEU A 5 -3.07 27.67 23.24
CA LEU A 5 -1.89 26.95 22.76
C LEU A 5 -1.47 25.80 23.68
N GLU A 6 -1.62 25.96 24.99
CA GLU A 6 -1.37 24.87 25.95
C GLU A 6 -2.48 23.81 25.94
N ASN A 7 -3.72 24.20 25.66
CA ASN A 7 -4.85 23.27 25.56
C ASN A 7 -4.78 22.41 24.28
N ASP A 8 -4.26 22.96 23.18
CA ASP A 8 -3.95 22.19 21.97
C ASP A 8 -2.84 21.16 22.21
N LYS A 9 -1.82 21.50 23.02
CA LYS A 9 -0.80 20.53 23.46
C LYS A 9 -1.38 19.40 24.31
N ALA A 10 -2.34 19.69 25.17
CA ALA A 10 -2.99 18.69 26.01
C ALA A 10 -3.85 17.71 25.20
N TYR A 11 -4.47 18.17 24.10
CA TYR A 11 -5.29 17.34 23.21
C TYR A 11 -4.48 16.39 22.32
N LEU A 12 -3.24 16.76 21.99
CA LEU A 12 -2.44 16.04 21.03
C LEU A 12 -1.61 14.88 21.63
N GLY A 13 -1.65 14.71 22.96
CA GLY A 13 -0.86 13.70 23.64
C GLY A 13 0.64 13.96 23.45
N ASP A 14 1.45 13.18 24.16
CA ASP A 14 2.91 13.27 24.16
C ASP A 14 3.51 13.61 22.79
N ASP A 15 4.44 14.57 22.74
CA ASP A 15 4.99 15.17 21.52
C ASP A 15 5.61 14.12 20.56
N ASP A 16 6.01 12.97 21.12
CA ASP A 16 6.45 11.78 20.38
C ASP A 16 5.31 11.05 19.65
N SER A 17 4.11 10.99 20.23
CA SER A 17 2.92 10.40 19.60
C SER A 17 2.49 11.22 18.39
N LEU A 18 2.55 12.55 18.50
CA LEU A 18 2.36 13.50 17.41
C LEU A 18 3.33 13.25 16.26
N ARG A 19 4.64 13.19 16.57
CA ARG A 19 5.69 12.88 15.59
C ARG A 19 5.44 11.54 14.90
N GLY A 20 5.10 10.50 15.66
CA GLY A 20 4.78 9.18 15.13
C GLY A 20 3.59 9.20 14.17
N TYR A 21 2.51 9.89 14.54
CA TYR A 21 1.33 10.04 13.69
C TYR A 21 1.65 10.74 12.36
N PHE A 22 2.38 11.85 12.39
CA PHE A 22 2.79 12.55 11.18
C PHE A 22 3.74 11.72 10.32
N PHE A 23 4.66 10.97 10.94
CA PHE A 23 5.56 10.09 10.22
C PHE A 23 4.81 8.99 9.45
N VAL A 24 3.90 8.28 10.11
CA VAL A 24 3.10 7.23 9.48
C VAL A 24 2.17 7.81 8.40
N SER A 25 1.59 8.98 8.65
CA SER A 25 0.73 9.67 7.68
C SER A 25 1.51 10.09 6.44
N PHE A 26 2.69 10.67 6.63
CA PHE A 26 3.60 11.05 5.54
C PHE A 26 4.03 9.82 4.73
N LEU A 27 4.42 8.74 5.40
CA LEU A 27 4.81 7.50 4.74
C LEU A 27 3.65 6.91 3.93
N SER A 28 2.46 6.89 4.51
CA SER A 28 1.24 6.41 3.84
C SER A 28 0.94 7.23 2.60
N LEU A 29 1.06 8.56 2.69
CA LEU A 29 0.83 9.47 1.59
C LEU A 29 1.89 9.33 0.49
N TYR A 30 3.16 9.20 0.88
CA TYR A 30 4.27 8.99 -0.03
C TYR A 30 4.09 7.68 -0.83
N LEU A 31 3.74 6.59 -0.16
CA LEU A 31 3.46 5.31 -0.81
C LEU A 31 2.24 5.42 -1.74
N TYR A 32 1.16 6.06 -1.30
CA TYR A 32 -0.02 6.29 -2.13
C TYR A 32 0.32 7.01 -3.44
N TYR A 33 1.06 8.12 -3.36
CA TYR A 33 1.45 8.89 -4.54
C TYR A 33 2.49 8.17 -5.41
N SER A 34 3.36 7.36 -4.81
CA SER A 34 4.29 6.52 -5.56
C SER A 34 3.52 5.53 -6.44
N ILE A 35 2.53 4.83 -5.87
CA ILE A 35 1.65 3.92 -6.63
C ILE A 35 0.85 4.70 -7.69
N PHE A 36 0.29 5.85 -7.33
CA PHE A 36 -0.44 6.70 -8.29
C PHE A 36 0.43 7.10 -9.48
N THR A 37 1.69 7.46 -9.24
CA THR A 37 2.64 7.84 -10.28
C THR A 37 2.94 6.67 -11.20
N LEU A 38 3.06 5.45 -10.67
CA LEU A 38 3.23 4.24 -11.48
C LEU A 38 2.00 3.96 -12.36
N ILE A 39 0.79 4.09 -11.81
CA ILE A 39 -0.47 3.93 -12.57
C ILE A 39 -0.54 4.94 -13.71
N ARG A 40 -0.18 6.20 -13.44
CA ARG A 40 -0.17 7.28 -14.44
C ARG A 40 0.90 7.05 -15.51
N ALA A 41 2.10 6.58 -15.13
CA ALA A 41 3.17 6.25 -16.08
C ALA A 41 2.78 5.08 -17.00
N ALA A 42 1.91 4.17 -16.54
CA ALA A 42 1.37 3.07 -17.32
C ALA A 42 0.10 3.44 -18.13
N ASP A 43 -0.35 4.70 -18.10
CA ASP A 43 -1.60 5.17 -18.72
C ASP A 43 -2.85 4.37 -18.30
N LEU A 44 -2.86 3.91 -17.04
CA LEU A 44 -3.93 3.08 -16.48
C LEU A 44 -4.92 3.86 -15.60
N THR A 45 -4.80 5.19 -15.54
CA THR A 45 -5.57 6.04 -14.61
C THR A 45 -7.09 5.95 -14.82
N CYS A 46 -7.54 5.69 -16.05
CA CYS A 46 -8.96 5.50 -16.37
C CYS A 46 -9.53 4.13 -15.93
N LYS A 47 -8.66 3.18 -15.59
CA LYS A 47 -9.04 1.76 -15.35
C LYS A 47 -8.68 1.28 -13.94
N LEU A 48 -7.78 1.96 -13.25
CA LEU A 48 -7.19 1.46 -12.01
C LEU A 48 -6.96 2.61 -11.03
N SER A 49 -7.56 2.51 -9.84
CA SER A 49 -7.23 3.38 -8.72
C SER A 49 -6.10 2.78 -7.87
N VAL A 50 -5.45 3.63 -7.06
CA VAL A 50 -4.45 3.16 -6.06
C VAL A 50 -5.08 2.12 -5.12
N LYS A 51 -6.34 2.32 -4.73
CA LYS A 51 -7.08 1.39 -3.87
C LYS A 51 -7.27 0.02 -4.54
N ASP A 52 -7.53 0.00 -5.85
CA ASP A 52 -7.69 -1.26 -6.61
C ASP A 52 -6.38 -2.05 -6.68
N VAL A 53 -5.26 -1.36 -6.88
CA VAL A 53 -3.91 -1.98 -6.84
C VAL A 53 -3.67 -2.61 -5.47
N LEU A 54 -3.82 -1.83 -4.41
CA LEU A 54 -3.62 -2.30 -3.04
C LEU A 54 -4.52 -3.47 -2.69
N LEU A 55 -5.79 -3.44 -3.09
CA LEU A 55 -6.75 -4.52 -2.84
C LEU A 55 -6.37 -5.80 -3.60
N LYS A 56 -5.97 -5.68 -4.87
CA LYS A 56 -5.55 -6.83 -5.68
C LYS A 56 -4.26 -7.44 -5.14
N PHE A 57 -3.29 -6.61 -4.74
CA PHE A 57 -2.01 -7.08 -4.21
C PHE A 57 -2.18 -7.66 -2.80
N SER A 58 -3.03 -7.08 -1.96
CA SER A 58 -3.36 -7.59 -0.61
C SER A 58 -3.87 -9.03 -0.61
N LYS A 59 -4.62 -9.44 -1.65
CA LYS A 59 -5.23 -10.78 -1.72
C LYS A 59 -4.24 -11.90 -2.03
N LEU A 60 -3.08 -11.57 -2.58
CA LEU A 60 -2.07 -12.57 -2.98
C LEU A 60 -1.23 -13.10 -1.81
N TYR A 61 -1.23 -12.41 -0.67
CA TYR A 61 -0.29 -12.67 0.43
C TYR A 61 -0.71 -13.77 1.42
N ARG A 62 -1.82 -14.51 1.23
CA ARG A 62 -2.16 -15.55 2.23
C ARG A 62 -2.93 -16.74 1.66
N ILE A 63 -2.24 -17.87 1.49
CA ILE A 63 -2.86 -19.21 1.62
C ILE A 63 -1.97 -20.09 2.51
N VAL A 64 -2.44 -20.35 3.73
CA VAL A 64 -1.91 -21.41 4.59
C VAL A 64 -2.80 -22.63 4.35
N ARG A 65 -2.27 -23.68 3.72
CA ARG A 65 -2.98 -24.95 3.53
C ARG A 65 -2.32 -26.02 4.39
N GLY A 66 -2.74 -26.11 5.66
CA GLY A 66 -2.14 -27.02 6.64
C GLY A 66 -0.72 -26.61 7.05
N ASN A 67 0.23 -27.55 7.08
CA ASN A 67 1.62 -27.34 7.53
C ASN A 67 2.58 -26.88 6.40
N ARG A 68 2.05 -26.44 5.25
CA ARG A 68 2.83 -25.98 4.10
C ARG A 68 2.37 -24.59 3.68
N GLU A 69 3.28 -23.62 3.77
CA GLU A 69 3.10 -22.30 3.20
C GLU A 69 3.19 -22.42 1.68
N THR A 70 2.09 -22.18 0.98
CA THR A 70 2.07 -22.19 -0.49
C THR A 70 1.46 -20.89 -0.97
N LEU A 71 2.11 -20.27 -1.97
CA LEU A 71 1.62 -19.05 -2.62
C LEU A 71 0.23 -19.31 -3.20
N SER A 72 -0.70 -18.39 -2.94
CA SER A 72 -1.98 -18.35 -3.64
C SER A 72 -1.74 -18.26 -5.14
N GLU A 73 -2.52 -19.00 -5.94
CA GLU A 73 -2.50 -18.87 -7.39
C GLU A 73 -2.63 -17.38 -7.76
N ILE A 74 -1.64 -16.85 -8.49
CA ILE A 74 -1.61 -15.45 -8.91
C ILE A 74 -2.59 -15.32 -10.09
N PRO A 75 -3.72 -14.57 -9.95
CA PRO A 75 -4.62 -14.40 -11.06
C PRO A 75 -3.92 -13.65 -12.20
N SER A 76 -4.14 -14.08 -13.43
CA SER A 76 -3.56 -13.46 -14.64
C SER A 76 -3.83 -11.95 -14.75
N SER A 77 -4.91 -11.46 -14.15
CA SER A 77 -5.20 -10.02 -14.09
C SER A 77 -4.23 -9.24 -13.20
N VAL A 78 -3.70 -9.85 -12.13
CA VAL A 78 -2.75 -9.21 -11.21
C VAL A 78 -1.33 -9.27 -11.78
N GLU A 79 -0.95 -10.38 -12.40
CA GLU A 79 0.30 -10.52 -13.15
C GLU A 79 0.43 -9.46 -14.27
N LYS A 80 -0.65 -9.24 -15.02
CA LYS A 80 -0.71 -8.17 -16.03
C LYS A 80 -0.52 -6.78 -15.42
N ILE A 81 -1.10 -6.54 -14.25
CA ILE A 81 -0.97 -5.26 -13.54
C ILE A 81 0.48 -5.05 -13.07
N ASP A 82 1.10 -6.06 -12.46
CA ASP A 82 2.51 -6.02 -12.02
C ASP A 82 3.47 -5.79 -13.20
N LYS A 83 3.23 -6.47 -14.33
CA LYS A 83 4.00 -6.27 -15.56
C LYS A 83 3.82 -4.88 -16.15
N ASN A 84 2.60 -4.35 -16.18
CA ASN A 84 2.31 -3.01 -16.70
C ASN A 84 2.90 -1.91 -15.80
N LEU A 85 2.85 -2.10 -14.48
CA LEU A 85 3.45 -1.19 -13.50
C LEU A 85 4.97 -1.34 -13.43
N ARG A 86 5.55 -2.40 -14.04
CA ARG A 86 6.98 -2.75 -14.02
C ARG A 86 7.53 -2.93 -12.60
N THR A 87 6.68 -3.35 -11.67
CA THR A 87 7.03 -3.47 -10.25
C THR A 87 7.72 -4.79 -9.93
N ASN A 88 7.50 -5.84 -10.74
CA ASN A 88 8.11 -7.18 -10.61
C ASN A 88 8.03 -7.75 -9.19
N ILE A 89 6.90 -7.53 -8.50
CA ILE A 89 6.73 -7.90 -7.09
C ILE A 89 6.43 -9.39 -6.96
N PHE A 90 5.84 -10.01 -7.99
CA PHE A 90 5.43 -11.41 -7.94
C PHE A 90 6.41 -12.32 -8.71
N PRO A 91 6.73 -13.51 -8.16
CA PRO A 91 7.59 -14.48 -8.85
C PRO A 91 6.89 -15.02 -10.11
N GLN A 92 7.58 -15.03 -11.26
CA GLN A 92 7.03 -15.46 -12.55
C GLN A 92 6.90 -16.99 -12.72
N ASN A 93 7.33 -17.78 -11.72
CA ASN A 93 7.33 -19.23 -11.77
C ASN A 93 6.47 -19.85 -10.66
N SER A 94 5.21 -20.12 -10.99
CA SER A 94 4.45 -21.21 -10.36
C SER A 94 3.49 -21.81 -11.38
N ARG A 95 4.04 -22.24 -12.52
CA ARG A 95 3.39 -23.22 -13.40
C ARG A 95 4.30 -24.44 -13.45
N SER A 96 4.06 -25.36 -12.52
CA SER A 96 4.41 -26.77 -12.68
C SER A 96 3.12 -27.57 -12.72
#